data_AF-A0A1G8JZ24-F1
#
_entry.id   AF-A0A1G8JZ24-F1
#
_cell.length_a   1.000
_cell.length_b   1.000
_cell.length_c   1.000
_cell.angle_alpha   90.00
_cell.angle_beta   90.00
_cell.angle_gamma   90.00
#
_symmetry.space_group_name_H-M   'P 1'
#
loop_
_entity.id
_entity.type
_entity.pdbx_description
1 polymer ?
#
loop_
_entity_poly.entity_id
_entity_poly.type
_entity_poly.pdbx_seq_one_letter_code
_entity_poly.pdbx_strand_id
1 'polypeptide(L)'
;MRVGRRNSNRARSLTRLSLLTLTVLGLAACSAGPFAEGNDVSAIKEDLVKLQGANGLVRMPESAGQERGDLYTTALYSDDLGPSLLTAGDARKVVDDDLGKQDTADLLTLWSALKVLKATGGELPGILEKKLADAAIPPTQQDVGAEIAALWFWIDLGRMRDWSGGHRSAPEREVVSRLKSVDIASIKEKPYLLWRLFDSFAALKVQGPEELEAALKSVDIKKLPSDYESTLDFQAALETRIKFDRDLLVPNDAKGHIVRILESGQVDDDALIDSMLRSMELLDARAERQRIVKENVVSRLDEGNGLIRSSALDNGSVHGTYLAARLLDTEFPEVAGEQTRIQLVRAIEDPRADVITQLKALVALKRSGSDSWRNYSAVVQRGRVGVAGKVTQANLGEYLELIDVLAQLDPDVKLARLEPFGADPAAEEPLSKALLALTNSMYFSNSAEVRSMFPAVQAKLPELIRGPGSNGLNYFRALTAMTSASLSGLGSDDFDAAAEELRKLKGCKEFPSLYRLEPDPDSQCSLSLSAAMIAVPGAYNLGDNK
;
A
#
# COMPACT_ATOMS: atom_id res chain seq x y z
N MET A 1 -25.23 80.49 33.86
CA MET A 1 -24.23 79.50 34.30
C MET A 1 -23.57 78.89 33.08
N ARG A 2 -22.24 79.04 33.02
CA ARG A 2 -21.20 78.32 32.25
C ARG A 2 -21.45 77.81 30.83
N VAL A 3 -20.67 78.44 29.92
CA VAL A 3 -19.76 77.89 28.86
C VAL A 3 -20.39 76.98 27.79
N GLY A 4 -20.26 77.18 26.49
CA GLY A 4 -19.46 78.12 25.69
C GLY A 4 -19.01 77.43 24.38
N ARG A 5 -19.07 78.16 23.25
CA ARG A 5 -18.36 77.97 21.96
C ARG A 5 -18.62 76.66 21.17
N ARG A 6 -18.41 76.60 19.85
CA ARG A 6 -18.54 77.48 18.66
C ARG A 6 -18.19 76.54 17.48
N ASN A 7 -18.88 76.72 16.36
CA ASN A 7 -18.37 76.60 14.97
C ASN A 7 -17.89 75.22 14.45
N SER A 8 -18.55 74.67 13.43
CA SER A 8 -18.30 74.87 11.96
C SER A 8 -17.20 73.93 11.47
N ASN A 9 -17.28 73.15 10.38
CA ASN A 9 -17.88 73.27 9.05
C ASN A 9 -18.12 71.84 8.51
N ARG A 10 -19.18 71.52 7.74
CA ARG A 10 -19.28 71.67 6.26
C ARG A 10 -17.97 71.26 5.55
N ALA A 11 -17.92 70.38 4.56
CA ALA A 11 -18.88 70.07 3.50
C ALA A 11 -18.45 68.71 2.86
N ARG A 12 -19.41 67.89 2.40
CA ARG A 12 -19.70 67.56 0.97
C ARG A 12 -18.55 66.80 0.28
N SER A 13 -18.73 65.68 -0.41
CA SER A 13 -19.86 65.08 -1.13
C SER A 13 -19.41 63.67 -1.55
N LEU A 14 -20.24 62.67 -1.80
CA LEU A 14 -20.99 62.52 -3.05
C LEU A 14 -21.82 61.22 -2.96
N THR A 15 -23.11 61.36 -3.23
CA THR A 15 -23.97 60.45 -4.01
C THR A 15 -24.02 58.95 -3.73
N ARG A 16 -25.18 58.55 -3.18
CA ARG A 16 -26.12 57.55 -3.73
C ARG A 16 -25.50 56.38 -4.51
N LEU A 17 -25.61 55.18 -3.95
CA LEU A 17 -26.23 54.02 -4.62
C LEU A 17 -26.66 52.98 -3.57
N SER A 18 -27.99 52.78 -3.49
CA SER A 18 -28.75 51.52 -3.31
C SER A 18 -28.05 50.37 -2.55
N LEU A 19 -28.42 49.99 -1.33
CA LEU A 19 -29.60 49.17 -0.99
C LEU A 19 -29.73 47.95 -1.91
N LEU A 20 -28.88 46.92 -1.73
CA LEU A 20 -29.16 45.52 -2.09
C LEU A 20 -28.02 44.57 -1.65
N THR A 21 -28.43 43.39 -1.14
CA THR A 21 -27.66 42.13 -0.98
C THR A 21 -26.60 42.04 0.11
N LEU A 22 -27.09 42.00 1.35
CA LEU A 22 -26.48 41.29 2.49
C LEU A 22 -27.16 39.92 2.55
N THR A 23 -26.76 38.98 1.70
CA THR A 23 -27.33 37.62 1.62
C THR A 23 -26.39 36.68 0.86
N VAL A 24 -25.40 36.05 1.53
CA VAL A 24 -24.85 34.72 1.18
C VAL A 24 -24.23 34.11 2.44
N LEU A 25 -25.08 33.75 3.41
CA LEU A 25 -24.78 32.89 4.54
C LEU A 25 -26.14 32.40 5.05
N GLY A 26 -26.47 31.15 4.73
CA GLY A 26 -27.67 30.47 5.23
C GLY A 26 -28.70 30.10 4.15
N LEU A 27 -28.94 28.78 4.07
CA LEU A 27 -30.17 28.13 3.62
C LEU A 27 -30.39 27.98 2.10
N ALA A 28 -29.79 26.93 1.53
CA ALA A 28 -30.50 26.07 0.58
C ALA A 28 -31.04 24.86 1.35
N ALA A 29 -32.23 25.04 1.94
CA ALA A 29 -33.10 23.93 2.31
C ALA A 29 -34.10 23.77 1.15
N CYS A 30 -34.04 22.65 0.44
CA CYS A 30 -35.15 22.13 -0.38
C CYS A 30 -35.12 20.60 -0.35
N SER A 31 -36.25 20.05 0.14
CA SER A 31 -36.70 18.65 0.15
C SER A 31 -35.81 17.58 0.79
N ALA A 32 -35.84 17.53 2.12
CA ALA A 32 -35.73 16.26 2.84
C ALA A 32 -37.02 15.45 2.64
N GLY A 33 -36.96 14.39 1.83
CA GLY A 33 -37.89 13.27 1.92
C GLY A 33 -37.59 12.41 3.15
N PRO A 34 -38.56 11.65 3.69
CA PRO A 34 -38.39 10.92 4.93
C PRO A 34 -37.67 9.59 4.68
N PHE A 35 -36.33 9.61 4.65
CA PHE A 35 -35.51 8.45 4.96
C PHE A 35 -34.28 8.95 5.72
N ALA A 36 -34.26 8.76 7.04
CA ALA A 36 -33.03 8.85 7.81
C ALA A 36 -32.18 7.62 7.47
N GLU A 37 -31.48 7.67 6.34
CA GLU A 37 -30.32 6.83 6.09
C GLU A 37 -29.14 7.44 6.88
N GLY A 38 -28.44 6.60 7.65
CA GLY A 38 -27.47 7.02 8.65
C GLY A 38 -26.36 7.95 8.13
N ASN A 39 -25.80 8.74 9.04
CA ASN A 39 -24.64 9.59 8.76
C ASN A 39 -23.48 8.76 8.20
N ASP A 40 -22.98 9.13 7.02
CA ASP A 40 -21.88 8.45 6.32
C ASP A 40 -20.58 8.44 7.13
N VAL A 41 -20.40 9.41 8.02
CA VAL A 41 -19.18 9.58 8.84
C VAL A 41 -18.88 8.34 9.68
N SER A 42 -19.91 7.72 10.28
CA SER A 42 -19.70 6.52 11.10
C SER A 42 -19.25 5.32 10.25
N ALA A 43 -19.82 5.15 9.06
CA ALA A 43 -19.41 4.08 8.13
C ALA A 43 -17.99 4.31 7.59
N ILE A 44 -17.64 5.56 7.26
CA ILE A 44 -16.29 5.93 6.82
C ILE A 44 -15.26 5.66 7.90
N LYS A 45 -15.57 6.00 9.17
CA LYS A 45 -14.71 5.72 10.30
C LYS A 45 -14.42 4.22 10.41
N GLU A 46 -15.46 3.38 10.34
CA GLU A 46 -15.32 1.93 10.40
C GLU A 46 -14.42 1.39 9.28
N ASP A 47 -14.58 1.88 8.05
CA ASP A 47 -13.75 1.47 6.92
C ASP A 47 -12.30 1.96 7.03
N LEU A 48 -12.07 3.17 7.54
CA LEU A 48 -10.72 3.71 7.73
C LEU A 48 -9.95 3.00 8.85
N VAL A 49 -10.62 2.49 9.88
CA VAL A 49 -9.97 1.65 10.91
C VAL A 49 -9.43 0.36 10.30
N LYS A 50 -10.16 -0.26 9.34
CA LYS A 50 -9.71 -1.47 8.63
C LYS A 50 -8.45 -1.22 7.80
N LEU A 51 -8.28 0.02 7.30
CA LEU A 51 -7.12 0.43 6.51
C LEU A 51 -5.89 0.78 7.35
N GLN A 52 -5.93 0.72 8.69
CA GLN A 52 -4.76 1.00 9.51
C GLN A 52 -3.74 -0.13 9.46
N GLY A 53 -2.51 0.19 9.08
CA GLY A 53 -1.38 -0.73 9.15
C GLY A 53 -0.87 -0.93 10.58
N ALA A 54 0.01 -1.91 10.78
CA ALA A 54 0.63 -2.22 12.08
C ALA A 54 1.43 -1.04 12.67
N ASN A 55 1.88 -0.11 11.82
CA ASN A 55 2.52 1.14 12.23
C ASN A 55 1.52 2.25 12.63
N GLY A 56 0.22 1.97 12.64
CA GLY A 56 -0.85 2.92 12.93
C GLY A 56 -1.14 3.93 11.81
N LEU A 57 -0.42 3.88 10.68
CA LEU A 57 -0.67 4.74 9.52
C LEU A 57 -1.74 4.10 8.61
N VAL A 58 -2.51 4.93 7.92
CA VAL A 58 -3.57 4.48 7.01
C VAL A 58 -2.99 4.08 5.65
N ARG A 59 -3.44 2.93 5.14
CA ARG A 59 -3.12 2.35 3.82
C ARG A 59 -4.00 2.95 2.72
N MET A 60 -3.53 2.88 1.48
CA MET A 60 -4.34 3.25 0.33
C MET A 60 -5.13 2.01 -0.15
N PRO A 61 -6.47 2.00 -0.14
CA PRO A 61 -7.23 0.86 -0.67
C PRO A 61 -6.98 0.63 -2.17
N GLU A 62 -6.66 1.68 -2.92
CA GLU A 62 -6.28 1.56 -4.34
C GLU A 62 -4.84 1.07 -4.53
N SER A 63 -4.05 0.91 -3.45
CA SER A 63 -2.77 0.21 -3.53
C SER A 63 -2.90 -1.28 -3.26
N ALA A 64 -4.08 -1.77 -2.86
CA ALA A 64 -4.34 -3.16 -2.52
C ALA A 64 -4.53 -4.03 -3.78
N GLY A 65 -3.42 -4.35 -4.42
CA GLY A 65 -3.33 -5.32 -5.51
C GLY A 65 -2.80 -6.70 -5.09
N GLN A 66 -2.52 -6.93 -3.80
CA GLN A 66 -1.96 -8.19 -3.28
C GLN A 66 -2.53 -8.60 -1.90
N GLU A 67 -3.86 -8.62 -1.70
CA GLU A 67 -4.49 -8.91 -0.38
C GLU A 67 -4.94 -10.36 -0.13
N ARG A 68 -4.88 -11.28 -1.11
CA ARG A 68 -5.13 -12.70 -0.80
C ARG A 68 -3.94 -13.28 -0.06
N GLY A 69 -4.21 -13.93 1.07
CA GLY A 69 -3.28 -14.90 1.63
C GLY A 69 -2.88 -15.90 0.55
N ASP A 70 -1.61 -16.24 0.50
CA ASP A 70 -1.07 -17.07 -0.55
C ASP A 70 -0.50 -18.38 0.01
N LEU A 71 -0.57 -19.42 -0.81
CA LEU A 71 -0.08 -20.74 -0.42
C LEU A 71 1.43 -20.73 -0.18
N TYR A 72 2.18 -19.89 -0.90
CA TYR A 72 3.64 -19.87 -0.81
C TYR A 72 4.10 -19.36 0.55
N THR A 73 3.66 -18.18 0.96
CA THR A 73 3.93 -17.63 2.28
C THR A 73 3.40 -18.56 3.38
N THR A 74 2.21 -19.14 3.20
CA THR A 74 1.66 -20.13 4.16
C THR A 74 2.57 -21.36 4.31
N ALA A 75 3.13 -21.86 3.21
CA ALA A 75 4.04 -23.00 3.21
C ALA A 75 5.39 -22.69 3.85
N LEU A 76 5.87 -21.45 3.79
CA LEU A 76 7.11 -21.05 4.46
C LEU A 76 6.98 -21.24 5.97
N TYR A 77 5.88 -20.79 6.57
CA TYR A 77 5.68 -20.83 8.03
C TYR A 77 4.98 -22.09 8.55
N SER A 78 4.59 -23.02 7.67
CA SER A 78 3.81 -24.19 8.06
C SER A 78 4.56 -25.13 9.01
N ASP A 79 5.89 -25.22 8.90
CA ASP A 79 6.69 -26.11 9.76
C ASP A 79 6.73 -25.63 11.22
N ASP A 80 6.60 -24.31 11.44
CA ASP A 80 6.62 -23.70 12.76
C ASP A 80 5.24 -23.68 13.44
N LEU A 81 4.21 -23.43 12.65
CA LEU A 81 2.85 -23.22 13.15
C LEU A 81 1.98 -24.48 13.00
N GLY A 82 2.24 -25.31 12.01
CA GLY A 82 1.55 -26.59 11.78
C GLY A 82 0.03 -26.48 11.91
N PRO A 83 -0.62 -27.35 12.71
CA PRO A 83 -2.07 -27.30 12.93
C PRO A 83 -2.61 -26.03 13.60
N SER A 84 -1.74 -25.19 14.18
CA SER A 84 -2.16 -23.89 14.74
C SER A 84 -2.39 -22.83 13.67
N LEU A 85 -1.89 -23.05 12.45
CA LEU A 85 -2.13 -22.19 11.30
C LEU A 85 -3.41 -22.58 10.57
N LEU A 86 -3.52 -23.86 10.21
CA LEU A 86 -4.66 -24.43 9.51
C LEU A 86 -4.97 -25.81 10.09
N THR A 87 -6.25 -26.10 10.30
CA THR A 87 -6.64 -27.48 10.59
C THR A 87 -6.41 -28.35 9.35
N ALA A 88 -6.24 -29.66 9.54
CA ALA A 88 -6.09 -30.61 8.43
C ALA A 88 -7.22 -30.51 7.39
N GLY A 89 -8.46 -30.26 7.86
CA GLY A 89 -9.62 -30.09 6.99
C GLY A 89 -9.60 -28.78 6.19
N ASP A 90 -9.21 -27.67 6.84
CA ASP A 90 -9.13 -26.36 6.19
C ASP A 90 -7.98 -26.31 5.19
N ALA A 91 -6.82 -26.86 5.54
CA ALA A 91 -5.68 -26.99 4.62
C ALA A 91 -6.07 -27.75 3.34
N ARG A 92 -6.78 -28.88 3.47
CA ARG A 92 -7.31 -29.65 2.34
C ARG A 92 -8.23 -28.80 1.47
N LYS A 93 -9.18 -28.09 2.09
CA LYS A 93 -10.16 -27.27 1.39
C LYS A 93 -9.49 -26.12 0.63
N VAL A 94 -8.59 -25.39 1.28
CA VAL A 94 -7.92 -24.23 0.68
C VAL A 94 -7.06 -24.63 -0.50
N VAL A 95 -6.32 -25.72 -0.39
CA VAL A 95 -5.56 -26.28 -1.50
C VAL A 95 -6.47 -26.68 -2.66
N ASP A 96 -7.61 -27.32 -2.38
CA ASP A 96 -8.59 -27.71 -3.41
C ASP A 96 -9.21 -26.49 -4.08
N ASP A 97 -9.54 -25.44 -3.32
CA ASP A 97 -10.14 -24.19 -3.81
C ASP A 97 -9.17 -23.35 -4.65
N ASP A 98 -7.89 -23.30 -4.27
CA ASP A 98 -6.86 -22.51 -4.96
C ASP A 98 -6.44 -23.19 -6.28
N LEU A 99 -6.21 -24.50 -6.25
CA LEU A 99 -5.84 -25.29 -7.42
C LEU A 99 -7.04 -25.60 -8.33
N GLY A 100 -8.25 -25.68 -7.77
CA GLY A 100 -9.52 -25.96 -8.46
C GLY A 100 -9.84 -25.00 -9.59
N LYS A 101 -9.35 -23.76 -9.47
CA LYS A 101 -9.61 -22.68 -10.42
C LYS A 101 -8.54 -22.55 -11.51
N GLN A 102 -7.48 -23.35 -11.42
CA GLN A 102 -6.33 -23.25 -12.31
C GLN A 102 -6.31 -24.47 -13.24
N ASP A 103 -6.16 -24.26 -14.55
CA ASP A 103 -6.00 -25.37 -15.50
C ASP A 103 -4.64 -26.07 -15.28
N THR A 104 -3.59 -25.26 -15.09
CA THR A 104 -2.21 -25.70 -14.77
C THR A 104 -1.73 -25.05 -13.49
N ALA A 105 -0.87 -25.73 -12.74
CA ALA A 105 -0.19 -25.15 -11.57
C ALA A 105 1.32 -25.25 -11.77
N ASP A 106 2.06 -24.19 -11.44
CA ASP A 106 3.51 -24.22 -11.46
C ASP A 106 4.08 -25.04 -10.29
N LEU A 107 5.37 -25.36 -10.36
CA LEU A 107 6.03 -26.18 -9.34
C LEU A 107 6.02 -25.54 -7.96
N LEU A 108 6.09 -24.21 -7.90
CA LEU A 108 6.08 -23.47 -6.64
C LEU A 108 4.74 -23.66 -5.93
N THR A 109 3.64 -23.45 -6.66
CA THR A 109 2.27 -23.63 -6.16
C THR A 109 2.02 -25.06 -5.69
N LEU A 110 2.48 -26.05 -6.48
CA LEU A 110 2.38 -27.46 -6.09
C LEU A 110 3.20 -27.78 -4.84
N TRP A 111 4.42 -27.25 -4.75
CA TRP A 111 5.28 -27.41 -3.58
C TRP A 111 4.64 -26.82 -2.34
N SER A 112 4.12 -25.59 -2.45
CA SER A 112 3.46 -24.88 -1.38
C SER A 112 2.23 -25.64 -0.87
N ALA A 113 1.36 -26.08 -1.78
CA ALA A 113 0.18 -26.86 -1.44
C ALA A 113 0.54 -28.15 -0.68
N LEU A 114 1.53 -28.90 -1.18
CA LEU A 114 1.94 -30.16 -0.56
C LEU A 114 2.58 -29.94 0.82
N LYS A 115 3.42 -28.90 0.95
CA LYS A 115 4.08 -28.55 2.22
C LYS A 115 3.04 -28.18 3.29
N VAL A 116 2.04 -27.36 2.94
CA VAL A 116 0.94 -27.00 3.85
C VAL A 116 0.16 -28.23 4.32
N LEU A 117 -0.20 -29.15 3.42
CA LEU A 117 -0.92 -30.37 3.80
C LEU A 117 -0.09 -31.26 4.71
N LYS A 118 1.20 -31.41 4.40
CA LYS A 118 2.11 -32.26 5.19
C LYS A 118 2.29 -31.71 6.61
N ALA A 119 2.47 -30.41 6.76
CA ALA A 119 2.65 -29.75 8.05
C ALA A 119 1.37 -29.79 8.93
N THR A 120 0.19 -29.80 8.30
CA THR A 120 -1.10 -29.79 9.00
C THR A 120 -1.71 -31.18 9.19
N GLY A 121 -1.17 -32.21 8.53
CA GLY A 121 -1.75 -33.55 8.47
C GLY A 121 -3.01 -33.63 7.59
N GLY A 122 -3.18 -32.68 6.67
CA GLY A 122 -4.28 -32.66 5.71
C GLY A 122 -4.18 -33.80 4.69
N GLU A 123 -5.33 -34.39 4.34
CA GLU A 123 -5.39 -35.38 3.27
C GLU A 123 -5.13 -34.74 1.91
N LEU A 124 -4.46 -35.48 1.02
CA LEU A 124 -4.18 -35.03 -0.34
C LEU A 124 -5.48 -34.93 -1.17
N PRO A 125 -5.90 -33.74 -1.66
CA PRO A 125 -7.04 -33.62 -2.55
C PRO A 125 -6.76 -34.31 -3.89
N GLY A 126 -7.80 -34.92 -4.49
CA GLY A 126 -7.66 -35.61 -5.79
C GLY A 126 -7.20 -34.69 -6.92
N ILE A 127 -7.52 -33.39 -6.86
CA ILE A 127 -7.03 -32.43 -7.86
C ILE A 127 -5.52 -32.19 -7.75
N LEU A 128 -5.00 -32.05 -6.53
CA LEU A 128 -3.57 -31.91 -6.30
C LEU A 128 -2.86 -33.21 -6.65
N GLU A 129 -3.45 -34.37 -6.33
CA GLU A 129 -2.91 -35.67 -6.71
C GLU A 129 -2.75 -35.79 -8.24
N LYS A 130 -3.76 -35.38 -9.01
CA LYS A 130 -3.70 -35.35 -10.47
C LYS A 130 -2.61 -34.39 -10.97
N LYS A 131 -2.61 -33.14 -10.50
CA LYS A 131 -1.63 -32.13 -10.94
C LYS A 131 -0.18 -32.51 -10.58
N LEU A 132 0.04 -33.14 -9.43
CA LEU A 132 1.33 -33.69 -9.03
C LEU A 132 1.75 -34.88 -9.89
N ALA A 133 0.81 -35.71 -10.35
CA ALA A 133 1.12 -36.80 -11.28
C ALA A 133 1.51 -36.27 -12.68
N ASP A 134 0.91 -35.14 -13.07
CA ASP A 134 1.20 -34.43 -14.32
C ASP A 134 2.38 -33.45 -14.22
N ALA A 135 3.02 -33.32 -13.04
CA ALA A 135 4.10 -32.37 -12.79
C ALA A 135 5.36 -32.76 -13.58
N ALA A 136 5.55 -32.14 -14.74
CA ALA A 136 6.71 -32.33 -15.58
C ALA A 136 7.98 -31.75 -14.94
N ILE A 137 9.14 -32.27 -15.36
CA ILE A 137 10.42 -31.62 -15.09
C ILE A 137 10.36 -30.22 -15.70
N PRO A 138 10.77 -29.16 -14.96
CA PRO A 138 10.75 -27.81 -15.50
C PRO A 138 11.69 -27.70 -16.71
N PRO A 139 11.39 -26.85 -17.71
CA PRO A 139 12.31 -26.64 -18.82
C PRO A 139 13.68 -26.15 -18.30
N THR A 140 14.74 -26.38 -19.07
CA THR A 140 16.07 -25.87 -18.75
C THR A 140 16.06 -24.35 -18.64
N GLN A 141 16.51 -23.83 -17.52
CA GLN A 141 16.63 -22.40 -17.28
C GLN A 141 17.96 -21.89 -17.80
N GLN A 142 17.99 -20.62 -18.22
CA GLN A 142 19.22 -19.96 -18.68
C GLN A 142 20.11 -19.52 -17.52
N ASP A 143 19.49 -19.03 -16.43
CA ASP A 143 20.21 -18.66 -15.22
C ASP A 143 20.47 -19.89 -14.35
N VAL A 144 21.71 -20.01 -13.86
CA VAL A 144 22.14 -21.15 -13.05
C VAL A 144 21.40 -21.20 -11.70
N GLY A 145 21.11 -20.05 -11.10
CA GLY A 145 20.34 -19.98 -9.86
C GLY A 145 18.89 -20.44 -10.08
N ALA A 146 18.25 -19.97 -11.14
CA ALA A 146 16.91 -20.40 -11.53
C ALA A 146 16.85 -21.90 -11.86
N GLU A 147 17.87 -22.44 -12.54
CA GLU A 147 17.97 -23.88 -12.84
C GLU A 147 18.05 -24.71 -11.55
N ILE A 148 18.95 -24.33 -10.63
CA ILE A 148 19.09 -25.02 -9.34
C ILE A 148 17.78 -24.95 -8.55
N ALA A 149 17.14 -23.78 -8.48
CA ALA A 149 15.89 -23.60 -7.76
C ALA A 149 14.74 -24.44 -8.35
N ALA A 150 14.55 -24.40 -9.67
CA ALA A 150 13.49 -25.14 -10.36
C ALA A 150 13.66 -26.65 -10.19
N LEU A 151 14.89 -27.16 -10.33
CA LEU A 151 15.18 -28.57 -10.10
C LEU A 151 15.00 -28.96 -8.62
N TRP A 152 15.44 -28.11 -7.69
CA TRP A 152 15.27 -28.35 -6.26
C TRP A 152 13.79 -28.46 -5.87
N PHE A 153 12.91 -27.55 -6.34
CA PHE A 153 11.47 -27.65 -6.09
C PHE A 153 10.88 -28.96 -6.59
N TRP A 154 11.25 -29.39 -7.79
CA TRP A 154 10.79 -30.67 -8.36
C TRP A 154 11.27 -31.87 -7.53
N ILE A 155 12.54 -31.86 -7.09
CA ILE A 155 13.11 -32.93 -6.24
C ILE A 155 12.43 -32.95 -4.88
N ASP A 156 12.19 -31.79 -4.28
CA ASP A 156 11.58 -31.69 -2.96
C ASP A 156 10.10 -32.10 -2.98
N LEU A 157 9.38 -31.78 -4.05
CA LEU A 157 8.06 -32.33 -4.33
C LEU A 157 8.06 -33.86 -4.32
N GLY A 158 9.00 -34.46 -5.06
CA GLY A 158 9.16 -35.93 -5.11
C GLY A 158 9.51 -36.54 -3.75
N ARG A 159 10.35 -35.85 -2.97
CA ARG A 159 10.70 -36.22 -1.59
C ARG A 159 9.48 -36.17 -0.67
N MET A 160 8.65 -35.14 -0.77
CA MET A 160 7.45 -35.00 0.06
C MET A 160 6.36 -36.03 -0.29
N ARG A 161 6.30 -36.47 -1.56
CA ARG A 161 5.39 -37.50 -2.07
C ARG A 161 5.82 -38.94 -1.78
N ASP A 162 6.99 -39.13 -1.16
CA ASP A 162 7.63 -40.44 -1.00
C ASP A 162 7.68 -41.21 -2.33
N TRP A 163 8.18 -40.58 -3.41
CA TRP A 163 8.52 -41.31 -4.64
C TRP A 163 9.58 -42.37 -4.31
N SER A 164 9.10 -43.56 -3.92
CA SER A 164 9.94 -44.61 -3.37
C SER A 164 10.90 -45.10 -4.45
N GLY A 165 12.20 -44.89 -4.19
CA GLY A 165 13.33 -45.10 -5.09
C GLY A 165 13.63 -46.55 -5.44
N GLY A 166 12.67 -47.25 -6.04
CA GLY A 166 12.85 -48.62 -6.53
C GLY A 166 13.55 -48.71 -7.88
N HIS A 167 13.22 -47.83 -8.82
CA HIS A 167 13.82 -47.78 -10.15
C HIS A 167 13.92 -46.32 -10.58
N ARG A 168 15.14 -45.85 -10.91
CA ARG A 168 15.34 -44.48 -11.39
C ARG A 168 14.54 -44.28 -12.67
N SER A 169 13.41 -43.60 -12.55
CA SER A 169 12.55 -43.25 -13.66
C SER A 169 13.37 -42.46 -14.70
N ALA A 170 12.96 -42.47 -15.98
CA ALA A 170 13.61 -41.64 -16.99
C ALA A 170 13.73 -40.14 -16.56
N PRO A 171 12.72 -39.56 -15.90
CA PRO A 171 12.80 -38.22 -15.30
C PRO A 171 13.98 -38.01 -14.33
N GLU A 172 14.19 -38.92 -13.37
CA GLU A 172 15.29 -38.76 -12.39
C GLU A 172 16.68 -38.74 -13.05
N ARG A 173 16.86 -39.51 -14.13
CA ARG A 173 18.13 -39.52 -14.88
C ARG A 173 18.39 -38.18 -15.58
N GLU A 174 17.35 -37.56 -16.13
CA GLU A 174 17.44 -36.24 -16.74
C GLU A 174 17.81 -35.17 -15.70
N VAL A 175 17.12 -35.15 -14.56
CA VAL A 175 17.41 -34.20 -13.47
C VAL A 175 18.84 -34.35 -12.96
N VAL A 176 19.31 -35.59 -12.71
CA VAL A 176 20.70 -35.83 -12.30
C VAL A 176 21.69 -35.36 -13.36
N SER A 177 21.39 -35.56 -14.65
CA SER A 177 22.24 -35.07 -15.74
C SER A 177 22.34 -33.55 -15.74
N ARG A 178 21.22 -32.85 -15.52
CA ARG A 178 21.16 -31.39 -15.46
C ARG A 178 21.89 -30.83 -14.24
N LEU A 179 21.69 -31.42 -13.05
CA LEU A 179 22.45 -31.05 -11.85
C LEU A 179 23.97 -31.23 -12.05
N LYS A 180 24.39 -32.31 -12.71
CA LYS A 180 25.81 -32.55 -13.03
C LYS A 180 26.39 -31.60 -14.07
N SER A 181 25.54 -30.95 -14.87
CA SER A 181 25.97 -29.96 -15.86
C SER A 181 26.19 -28.56 -15.30
N VAL A 182 25.79 -28.32 -14.04
CA VAL A 182 26.04 -27.04 -13.36
C VAL A 182 27.54 -26.86 -13.17
N ASP A 183 28.06 -25.75 -13.70
CA ASP A 183 29.46 -25.34 -13.50
C ASP A 183 29.65 -24.80 -12.07
N ILE A 184 30.28 -25.59 -11.21
CA ILE A 184 30.56 -25.24 -9.82
C ILE A 184 31.42 -23.98 -9.73
N ALA A 185 32.33 -23.76 -10.68
CA ALA A 185 33.20 -22.58 -10.67
C ALA A 185 32.40 -21.28 -10.80
N SER A 186 31.27 -21.31 -11.53
CA SER A 186 30.38 -20.17 -11.72
C SER A 186 29.57 -19.78 -10.48
N ILE A 187 29.41 -20.69 -9.52
CA ILE A 187 28.61 -20.49 -8.29
C ILE A 187 29.44 -20.60 -7.00
N LYS A 188 30.76 -20.71 -7.09
CA LYS A 188 31.65 -20.94 -5.94
C LYS A 188 31.56 -19.87 -4.83
N GLU A 189 31.20 -18.64 -5.20
CA GLU A 189 31.03 -17.50 -4.27
C GLU A 189 29.56 -17.33 -3.83
N LYS A 190 28.69 -18.29 -4.12
CA LYS A 190 27.25 -18.27 -3.78
C LYS A 190 26.91 -19.47 -2.89
N PRO A 191 27.25 -19.43 -1.58
CA PRO A 191 27.01 -20.51 -0.63
C PRO A 191 25.61 -21.12 -0.69
N TYR A 192 24.57 -20.30 -0.86
CA TYR A 192 23.20 -20.75 -1.01
C TYR A 192 23.00 -21.69 -2.21
N LEU A 193 23.53 -21.33 -3.38
CA LEU A 193 23.41 -22.16 -4.58
C LEU A 193 24.21 -23.45 -4.46
N LEU A 194 25.41 -23.38 -3.88
CA LEU A 194 26.20 -24.58 -3.57
C LEU A 194 25.43 -25.53 -2.64
N TRP A 195 24.81 -24.97 -1.60
CA TRP A 195 24.05 -25.76 -0.63
C TRP A 195 22.81 -26.38 -1.26
N ARG A 196 22.04 -25.62 -2.05
CA ARG A 196 20.86 -26.14 -2.77
C ARG A 196 21.22 -27.23 -3.78
N LEU A 197 22.34 -27.08 -4.49
CA LEU A 197 22.85 -28.11 -5.39
C LEU A 197 23.24 -29.39 -4.63
N PHE A 198 23.91 -29.24 -3.48
CA PHE A 198 24.27 -30.37 -2.63
C PHE A 198 23.06 -31.07 -2.02
N ASP A 199 22.10 -30.31 -1.48
CA ASP A 199 20.85 -30.83 -0.92
C ASP A 199 20.06 -31.60 -1.98
N SER A 200 20.04 -31.13 -3.22
CA SER A 200 19.42 -31.82 -4.36
C SER A 200 20.06 -33.19 -4.64
N PHE A 201 21.38 -33.29 -4.67
CA PHE A 201 22.08 -34.58 -4.83
C PHE A 201 21.81 -35.53 -3.64
N ALA A 202 21.84 -34.98 -2.42
CA ALA A 202 21.59 -35.74 -1.21
C ALA A 202 20.16 -36.30 -1.16
N ALA A 203 19.16 -35.48 -1.52
CA ALA A 203 17.75 -35.87 -1.60
C ALA A 203 17.54 -37.01 -2.62
N LEU A 204 18.23 -36.95 -3.76
CA LEU A 204 18.21 -38.01 -4.78
C LEU A 204 19.05 -39.24 -4.42
N LYS A 205 19.78 -39.23 -3.31
CA LYS A 205 20.74 -40.29 -2.89
C LYS A 205 21.75 -40.61 -4.00
N VAL A 206 22.23 -39.57 -4.68
CA VAL A 206 23.26 -39.67 -5.72
C VAL A 206 24.52 -38.95 -5.25
N GLN A 207 25.69 -39.53 -5.51
CA GLN A 207 26.95 -38.85 -5.25
C GLN A 207 27.09 -37.65 -6.20
N GLY A 208 27.21 -36.45 -5.62
CA GLY A 208 27.53 -35.22 -6.33
C GLY A 208 29.01 -35.14 -6.71
N PRO A 209 29.42 -34.11 -7.49
CA PRO A 209 30.84 -33.87 -7.81
C PRO A 209 31.69 -33.61 -6.56
N GLU A 210 32.91 -34.12 -6.51
CA GLU A 210 33.82 -33.92 -5.36
C GLU A 210 34.13 -32.43 -5.13
N GLU A 211 34.22 -31.65 -6.21
CA GLU A 211 34.44 -30.21 -6.18
C GLU A 211 33.35 -29.44 -5.45
N LEU A 212 32.11 -29.94 -5.43
CA LEU A 212 30.98 -29.30 -4.77
C LEU A 212 31.13 -29.35 -3.25
N GLU A 213 31.49 -30.52 -2.73
CA GLU A 213 31.76 -30.72 -1.31
C GLU A 213 32.99 -29.92 -0.87
N ALA A 214 34.04 -29.87 -1.70
CA ALA A 214 35.20 -29.04 -1.45
C ALA A 214 34.85 -27.54 -1.40
N ALA A 215 34.02 -27.05 -2.34
CA ALA A 215 33.56 -25.67 -2.37
C ALA A 215 32.74 -25.32 -1.12
N LEU A 216 31.78 -26.15 -0.72
CA LEU A 216 31.01 -25.97 0.51
C LEU A 216 31.90 -25.93 1.76
N LYS A 217 32.88 -26.83 1.85
CA LYS A 217 33.87 -26.84 2.93
C LYS A 217 34.84 -25.64 2.88
N SER A 218 34.86 -24.86 1.81
CA SER A 218 35.68 -23.64 1.75
C SER A 218 34.95 -22.38 2.22
N VAL A 219 33.62 -22.43 2.39
CA VAL A 219 32.80 -21.29 2.82
C VAL A 219 33.22 -20.82 4.22
N ASP A 220 33.49 -19.52 4.34
CA ASP A 220 33.85 -18.85 5.59
C ASP A 220 32.71 -17.91 6.02
N ILE A 221 31.94 -18.33 7.03
CA ILE A 221 30.82 -17.56 7.59
C ILE A 221 31.21 -16.13 7.98
N LYS A 222 32.46 -15.92 8.42
CA LYS A 222 32.92 -14.59 8.87
C LYS A 222 33.12 -13.60 7.74
N LYS A 223 33.22 -14.09 6.50
CA LYS A 223 33.38 -13.27 5.30
C LYS A 223 32.06 -12.98 4.60
N LEU A 224 30.97 -13.58 5.05
CA LEU A 224 29.64 -13.25 4.52
C LEU A 224 29.26 -11.84 4.99
N PRO A 225 28.69 -11.01 4.11
CA PRO A 225 28.18 -9.71 4.51
C PRO A 225 27.14 -9.87 5.62
N SER A 226 27.05 -8.87 6.49
CA SER A 226 26.11 -8.85 7.61
C SER A 226 24.77 -8.18 7.26
N ASP A 227 24.50 -7.95 5.99
CA ASP A 227 23.23 -7.41 5.50
C ASP A 227 22.16 -8.50 5.37
N TYR A 228 20.90 -8.08 5.22
CA TYR A 228 19.79 -9.00 5.05
C TYR A 228 19.84 -9.73 3.69
N GLU A 229 20.53 -9.17 2.68
CA GLU A 229 20.66 -9.77 1.36
C GLU A 229 21.50 -11.06 1.40
N SER A 230 22.44 -11.15 2.35
CA SER A 230 23.32 -12.30 2.55
C SER A 230 22.73 -13.40 3.43
N THR A 231 21.45 -13.29 3.82
CA THR A 231 20.79 -14.22 4.75
C THR A 231 20.77 -15.65 4.23
N LEU A 232 20.47 -15.83 2.94
CA LEU A 232 20.41 -17.15 2.31
C LEU A 232 21.77 -17.85 2.35
N ASP A 233 22.85 -17.09 2.13
CA ASP A 233 24.22 -17.59 2.21
C ASP A 233 24.64 -17.89 3.66
N PHE A 234 24.18 -17.07 4.61
CA PHE A 234 24.40 -17.31 6.03
C PHE A 234 23.73 -18.60 6.50
N GLN A 235 22.46 -18.81 6.15
CA GLN A 235 21.74 -20.05 6.41
C GLN A 235 22.48 -21.25 5.79
N ALA A 236 22.86 -21.16 4.52
CA ALA A 236 23.55 -22.23 3.81
C ALA A 236 24.88 -22.62 4.46
N ALA A 237 25.62 -21.64 4.96
CA ALA A 237 26.86 -21.89 5.66
C ALA A 237 26.66 -22.54 7.05
N LEU A 238 25.58 -22.19 7.77
CA LEU A 238 25.18 -22.88 8.99
C LEU A 238 24.74 -24.34 8.72
N GLU A 239 23.95 -24.57 7.69
CA GLU A 239 23.56 -25.93 7.29
C GLU A 239 24.79 -26.79 6.93
N THR A 240 25.74 -26.20 6.18
CA THR A 240 27.03 -26.82 5.83
C THR A 240 27.81 -27.21 7.08
N ARG A 241 27.86 -26.33 8.08
CA ARG A 241 28.51 -26.60 9.37
C ARG A 241 27.95 -27.85 10.02
N ILE A 242 26.63 -27.93 10.16
CA ILE A 242 25.95 -29.06 10.81
C ILE A 242 26.17 -30.34 10.02
N LYS A 243 26.05 -30.27 8.69
CA LYS A 243 26.16 -31.45 7.82
C LYS A 243 27.52 -32.11 7.84
N PHE A 244 28.59 -31.31 7.88
CA PHE A 244 29.98 -31.80 7.83
C PHE A 244 30.68 -31.79 9.19
N ASP A 245 29.93 -31.60 10.29
CA ASP A 245 30.44 -31.54 11.66
C ASP A 245 31.70 -30.67 11.79
N ARG A 246 31.62 -29.44 11.24
CA ARG A 246 32.75 -28.53 11.26
C ARG A 246 32.70 -27.61 12.47
N ASP A 247 33.87 -27.39 13.07
CA ASP A 247 34.13 -26.24 13.94
C ASP A 247 34.22 -24.95 13.13
N LEU A 248 33.12 -24.58 12.46
CA LEU A 248 33.00 -23.24 11.88
C LEU A 248 32.69 -22.25 13.02
N LEU A 249 33.60 -21.31 13.22
CA LEU A 249 33.45 -20.22 14.18
C LEU A 249 32.34 -19.27 13.74
N VAL A 250 31.12 -19.51 14.23
CA VAL A 250 29.99 -18.58 14.08
C VAL A 250 30.26 -17.31 14.90
N PRO A 251 29.98 -16.11 14.36
CA PRO A 251 30.05 -14.88 15.14
C PRO A 251 29.21 -14.96 16.43
N ASN A 252 29.79 -14.57 17.58
CA ASN A 252 29.14 -14.71 18.89
C ASN A 252 27.78 -13.97 18.98
N ASP A 253 27.59 -12.90 18.20
CA ASP A 253 26.34 -12.11 18.17
C ASP A 253 25.42 -12.47 16.98
N ALA A 254 25.66 -13.59 16.28
CA ALA A 254 24.85 -13.95 15.11
C ALA A 254 23.35 -14.06 15.43
N LYS A 255 23.02 -14.62 16.60
CA LYS A 255 21.63 -14.72 17.09
C LYS A 255 21.01 -13.33 17.28
N GLY A 256 21.68 -12.47 18.05
CA GLY A 256 21.21 -11.12 18.36
C GLY A 256 21.08 -10.26 17.09
N HIS A 257 21.98 -10.46 16.14
CA HIS A 257 21.93 -9.80 14.83
C HIS A 257 20.69 -10.18 14.03
N ILE A 258 20.39 -11.48 13.88
CA ILE A 258 19.20 -11.96 13.16
C ILE A 258 17.91 -11.44 13.82
N VAL A 259 17.82 -11.52 15.16
CA VAL A 259 16.65 -11.01 15.90
C VAL A 259 16.45 -9.53 15.63
N ARG A 260 17.51 -8.71 15.69
CA ARG A 260 17.40 -7.27 15.39
C ARG A 260 16.91 -7.02 13.97
N ILE A 261 17.37 -7.78 12.98
CA ILE A 261 16.91 -7.61 11.61
C ILE A 261 15.41 -7.95 11.49
N LEU A 262 14.99 -9.11 12.01
CA LEU A 262 13.60 -9.54 11.99
C LEU A 262 12.66 -8.57 12.73
N GLU A 263 13.07 -8.04 13.88
CA GLU A 263 12.27 -7.10 14.69
C GLU A 263 12.27 -5.68 14.12
N SER A 264 13.28 -5.31 13.35
CA SER A 264 13.35 -3.98 12.74
C SER A 264 12.37 -3.78 11.58
N GLY A 265 11.75 -4.87 11.08
CA GLY A 265 10.89 -4.83 9.89
C GLY A 265 11.65 -4.48 8.61
N GLN A 266 12.97 -4.63 8.59
CA GLN A 266 13.83 -4.35 7.41
C GLN A 266 13.71 -5.40 6.30
N VAL A 267 13.09 -6.54 6.58
CA VAL A 267 12.87 -7.63 5.63
C VAL A 267 11.37 -7.83 5.50
N ASP A 268 10.86 -7.58 4.30
CA ASP A 268 9.47 -7.79 3.91
C ASP A 268 9.28 -9.02 3.01
N ASP A 269 10.38 -9.59 2.49
CA ASP A 269 10.38 -10.86 1.75
C ASP A 269 10.27 -12.08 2.69
N ASP A 270 9.21 -12.86 2.52
CA ASP A 270 8.93 -14.01 3.37
C ASP A 270 9.96 -15.14 3.26
N ALA A 271 10.60 -15.31 2.10
CA ALA A 271 11.62 -16.34 1.91
C ALA A 271 12.91 -15.97 2.68
N LEU A 272 13.25 -14.68 2.71
CA LEU A 272 14.34 -14.18 3.54
C LEU A 272 14.00 -14.29 5.03
N ILE A 273 12.77 -13.99 5.43
CA ILE A 273 12.32 -14.18 6.82
C ILE A 273 12.41 -15.67 7.21
N ASP A 274 11.89 -16.58 6.40
CA ASP A 274 12.00 -18.03 6.64
C ASP A 274 13.46 -18.48 6.75
N SER A 275 14.33 -17.96 5.89
CA SER A 275 15.77 -18.22 5.93
C SER A 275 16.43 -17.75 7.25
N MET A 276 16.04 -16.58 7.74
CA MET A 276 16.48 -16.07 9.04
C MET A 276 15.98 -16.94 10.20
N LEU A 277 14.69 -17.32 10.17
CA LEU A 277 14.09 -18.17 11.19
C LEU A 277 14.74 -19.56 11.22
N ARG A 278 15.04 -20.12 10.05
CA ARG A 278 15.80 -21.36 9.93
C ARG A 278 17.22 -21.20 10.47
N SER A 279 17.89 -20.09 10.18
CA SER A 279 19.21 -19.79 10.76
C SER A 279 19.15 -19.72 12.29
N MET A 280 18.09 -19.18 12.88
CA MET A 280 17.88 -19.20 14.33
C MET A 280 17.74 -20.62 14.88
N GLU A 281 17.04 -21.51 14.18
CA GLU A 281 16.97 -22.93 14.55
C GLU A 281 18.35 -23.59 14.55
N LEU A 282 19.13 -23.38 13.48
CA LEU A 282 20.49 -23.93 13.33
C LEU A 282 21.46 -23.38 14.38
N LEU A 283 21.15 -22.22 14.96
CA LEU A 283 21.88 -21.62 16.06
C LEU A 283 21.36 -22.07 17.43
N ASP A 284 20.37 -22.95 17.54
CA ASP A 284 19.73 -23.35 18.80
C ASP A 284 19.08 -22.14 19.51
N ALA A 285 18.30 -21.34 18.76
CA ALA A 285 17.51 -20.20 19.24
C ALA A 285 16.01 -20.46 19.03
N ARG A 286 15.55 -21.67 19.38
CA ARG A 286 14.19 -22.15 19.09
C ARG A 286 13.10 -21.33 19.79
N ALA A 287 13.35 -20.90 21.04
CA ALA A 287 12.37 -20.12 21.80
C ALA A 287 12.15 -18.73 21.16
N GLU A 288 13.23 -18.06 20.77
CA GLU A 288 13.18 -16.78 20.08
C GLU A 288 12.54 -16.91 18.69
N ARG A 289 12.90 -17.96 17.93
CA ARG A 289 12.24 -18.26 16.64
C ARG A 289 10.73 -18.37 16.81
N GLN A 290 10.26 -19.20 17.77
CA GLN A 290 8.84 -19.38 18.01
C GLN A 290 8.13 -18.10 18.45
N ARG A 291 8.78 -17.28 19.27
CA ARG A 291 8.25 -15.96 19.64
C ARG A 291 8.09 -15.06 18.40
N ILE A 292 9.14 -14.93 17.59
CA ILE A 292 9.13 -14.06 16.41
C ILE A 292 8.10 -14.52 15.38
N VAL A 293 8.02 -15.83 15.11
CA VAL A 293 6.98 -16.39 14.23
C VAL A 293 5.59 -16.04 14.77
N LYS A 294 5.34 -16.27 16.06
CA LYS A 294 4.02 -15.97 16.64
C LYS A 294 3.68 -14.48 16.61
N GLU A 295 4.62 -13.60 16.90
CA GLU A 295 4.40 -12.16 16.90
C GLU A 295 4.17 -11.60 15.48
N ASN A 296 4.87 -12.13 14.47
CA ASN A 296 4.83 -11.60 13.11
C ASN A 296 3.85 -12.30 12.17
N VAL A 297 3.59 -13.59 12.36
CA VAL A 297 2.77 -14.39 11.42
C VAL A 297 1.31 -14.44 11.85
N VAL A 298 1.02 -14.54 13.15
CA VAL A 298 -0.37 -14.60 13.64
C VAL A 298 -1.14 -13.34 13.24
N SER A 299 -0.48 -12.17 13.22
CA SER A 299 -1.07 -10.91 12.79
C SER A 299 -1.33 -10.81 11.27
N ARG A 300 -0.79 -11.74 10.48
CA ARG A 300 -0.92 -11.82 9.02
C ARG A 300 -1.92 -12.88 8.55
N LEU A 301 -2.51 -13.61 9.49
CA LEU A 301 -3.47 -14.66 9.19
C LEU A 301 -4.75 -14.05 8.59
N ASP A 302 -5.13 -14.50 7.41
CA ASP A 302 -6.42 -14.23 6.80
C ASP A 302 -7.47 -15.08 7.52
N GLU A 303 -8.32 -14.43 8.31
CA GLU A 303 -9.36 -15.10 9.11
C GLU A 303 -10.38 -15.88 8.26
N GLY A 304 -10.53 -15.54 6.98
CA GLY A 304 -11.52 -16.17 6.09
C GLY A 304 -11.10 -17.53 5.56
N ASN A 305 -9.80 -17.79 5.45
CA ASN A 305 -9.27 -19.03 4.87
C ASN A 305 -8.10 -19.64 5.66
N GLY A 306 -7.56 -18.95 6.67
CA GLY A 306 -6.40 -19.37 7.46
C GLY A 306 -5.06 -19.33 6.72
N LEU A 307 -4.99 -18.66 5.56
CA LEU A 307 -3.74 -18.41 4.83
C LEU A 307 -3.01 -17.18 5.38
N ILE A 308 -1.70 -17.13 5.19
CA ILE A 308 -0.89 -15.98 5.57
C ILE A 308 -0.85 -15.01 4.39
N ARG A 309 -1.13 -13.73 4.66
CA ARG A 309 -0.94 -12.64 3.70
C ARG A 309 0.54 -12.50 3.36
N SER A 310 0.86 -12.39 2.07
CA SER A 310 2.21 -12.17 1.52
C SER A 310 2.96 -10.98 2.13
N SER A 311 2.27 -10.06 2.79
CA SER A 311 2.90 -9.06 3.66
C SER A 311 2.01 -8.69 4.87
N ALA A 312 2.64 -8.45 6.03
CA ALA A 312 2.00 -7.79 7.18
C ALA A 312 1.63 -6.33 6.91
N LEU A 313 2.21 -5.79 5.84
CA LEU A 313 2.25 -4.40 5.44
C LEU A 313 1.97 -4.38 3.92
N ASP A 314 0.75 -4.15 3.47
CA ASP A 314 0.62 -2.82 2.88
C ASP A 314 1.01 -1.77 3.93
N ASN A 315 2.15 -1.12 3.75
CA ASN A 315 2.67 -0.18 4.73
C ASN A 315 1.74 1.04 4.79
N GLY A 316 1.20 1.33 5.97
CA GLY A 316 0.48 2.57 6.17
C GLY A 316 1.40 3.75 5.84
N SER A 317 0.87 4.79 5.20
CA SER A 317 1.68 5.91 4.71
C SER A 317 1.26 7.23 5.34
N VAL A 318 2.19 8.20 5.37
CA VAL A 318 1.87 9.58 5.76
C VAL A 318 0.80 10.16 4.83
N HIS A 319 0.84 9.83 3.54
CA HIS A 319 -0.12 10.32 2.56
C HIS A 319 -1.54 9.76 2.79
N GLY A 320 -1.68 8.45 2.95
CA GLY A 320 -2.98 7.83 3.27
C GLY A 320 -3.54 8.34 4.59
N THR A 321 -2.67 8.49 5.60
CA THR A 321 -3.06 9.04 6.91
C THR A 321 -3.52 10.50 6.81
N TYR A 322 -2.86 11.31 5.97
CA TYR A 322 -3.28 12.68 5.66
C TYR A 322 -4.65 12.72 4.98
N LEU A 323 -4.89 11.85 3.99
CA LEU A 323 -6.19 11.77 3.29
C LEU A 323 -7.31 11.32 4.23
N ALA A 324 -7.05 10.33 5.09
CA ALA A 324 -7.99 9.91 6.14
C ALA A 324 -8.30 11.05 7.13
N ALA A 325 -7.28 11.82 7.53
CA ALA A 325 -7.45 12.98 8.39
C ALA A 325 -8.30 14.08 7.73
N ARG A 326 -8.15 14.27 6.42
CA ARG A 326 -9.04 15.16 5.65
C ARG A 326 -10.47 14.63 5.58
N LEU A 327 -10.61 13.32 5.41
CA LEU A 327 -11.91 12.67 5.23
C LEU A 327 -12.78 12.69 6.49
N LEU A 328 -12.18 12.44 7.66
CA LEU A 328 -12.90 12.44 8.93
C LEU A 328 -12.95 13.80 9.62
N ASP A 329 -12.01 14.69 9.30
CA ASP A 329 -11.87 16.01 9.91
C ASP A 329 -11.85 15.97 11.44
N THR A 330 -12.86 16.52 12.11
CA THR A 330 -12.99 16.53 13.58
C THR A 330 -13.08 15.13 14.20
N GLU A 331 -13.46 14.12 13.42
CA GLU A 331 -13.62 12.74 13.88
C GLU A 331 -12.35 11.90 13.71
N PHE A 332 -11.30 12.44 13.07
CA PHE A 332 -10.04 11.72 12.89
C PHE A 332 -9.35 11.29 14.21
N PRO A 333 -9.47 12.01 15.36
CA PRO A 333 -8.93 11.53 16.63
C PRO A 333 -9.47 10.16 17.05
N GLU A 334 -10.66 9.78 16.59
CA GLU A 334 -11.28 8.49 16.92
C GLU A 334 -10.67 7.32 16.14
N VAL A 335 -9.91 7.60 15.08
CA VAL A 335 -9.16 6.60 14.29
C VAL A 335 -7.68 6.67 14.63
N ALA A 336 -7.11 7.87 14.84
CA ALA A 336 -5.69 8.03 15.10
C ALA A 336 -5.27 7.58 16.52
N GLY A 337 -4.64 6.41 16.59
CA GLY A 337 -4.08 5.86 17.83
C GLY A 337 -2.74 6.50 18.23
N GLU A 338 -2.21 6.08 19.38
CA GLU A 338 -0.91 6.56 19.87
C GLU A 338 0.23 6.23 18.90
N GLN A 339 0.20 5.01 18.33
CA GLN A 339 1.19 4.58 17.35
C GLN A 339 1.17 5.47 16.10
N THR A 340 -0.02 5.85 15.62
CA THR A 340 -0.18 6.82 14.52
C THR A 340 0.55 8.11 14.85
N ARG A 341 0.32 8.68 16.04
CA ARG A 341 0.95 9.95 16.46
C ARG A 341 2.47 9.83 16.55
N ILE A 342 2.99 8.72 17.08
CA ILE A 342 4.43 8.44 17.13
C ILE A 342 5.02 8.42 15.72
N GLN A 343 4.40 7.72 14.78
CA GLN A 343 4.91 7.66 13.40
C GLN A 343 4.82 9.01 12.69
N LEU A 344 3.76 9.79 12.94
CA LEU A 344 3.63 11.13 12.40
C LEU A 344 4.75 12.04 12.94
N VAL A 345 5.04 11.99 14.24
CA VAL A 345 6.18 12.70 14.84
C VAL A 345 7.50 12.28 14.19
N ARG A 346 7.74 10.97 14.06
CA ARG A 346 8.96 10.45 13.38
C ARG A 346 9.08 10.97 11.94
N ALA A 347 7.98 10.99 11.19
CA ALA A 347 7.96 11.48 9.82
C ALA A 347 8.22 13.00 9.74
N ILE A 348 7.74 13.78 10.72
CA ILE A 348 8.02 15.21 10.81
C ILE A 348 9.50 15.44 11.12
N GLU A 349 10.08 14.64 12.02
CA GLU A 349 11.46 14.76 12.49
C GLU A 349 12.51 14.15 11.56
N ASP A 350 12.13 13.30 10.60
CA ASP A 350 13.08 12.71 9.64
C ASP A 350 13.68 13.81 8.74
N PRO A 351 14.99 14.08 8.82
CA PRO A 351 15.64 15.10 8.01
C PRO A 351 15.70 14.74 6.51
N ARG A 352 15.43 13.47 6.15
CA ARG A 352 15.41 12.98 4.76
C ARG A 352 14.03 13.13 4.12
N ALA A 353 12.97 13.29 4.91
CA ALA A 353 11.63 13.51 4.38
C ALA A 353 11.55 14.91 3.74
N ASP A 354 10.92 14.99 2.57
CA ASP A 354 10.65 16.27 1.92
C ASP A 354 9.67 17.10 2.76
N VAL A 355 9.66 18.41 2.52
CA VAL A 355 8.86 19.34 3.35
C VAL A 355 7.36 19.07 3.21
N ILE A 356 6.86 18.59 2.07
CA ILE A 356 5.44 18.31 1.86
C ILE A 356 5.05 17.09 2.68
N THR A 357 5.86 16.02 2.69
CA THR A 357 5.63 14.85 3.55
C THR A 357 5.61 15.23 5.02
N GLN A 358 6.57 16.05 5.48
CA GLN A 358 6.59 16.54 6.86
C GLN A 358 5.36 17.38 7.20
N LEU A 359 4.90 18.24 6.28
CA LEU A 359 3.68 19.05 6.46
C LEU A 359 2.41 18.18 6.46
N LYS A 360 2.31 17.17 5.58
CA LYS A 360 1.20 16.20 5.55
C LYS A 360 1.10 15.47 6.89
N ALA A 361 2.24 15.00 7.41
CA ALA A 361 2.32 14.38 8.72
C ALA A 361 1.90 15.35 9.84
N LEU A 362 2.31 16.62 9.75
CA LEU A 362 1.95 17.65 10.72
C LEU A 362 0.45 17.99 10.72
N VAL A 363 -0.19 18.05 9.55
CA VAL A 363 -1.65 18.22 9.45
C VAL A 363 -2.37 17.04 10.09
N ALA A 364 -1.97 15.80 9.75
CA ALA A 364 -2.57 14.61 10.34
C ALA A 364 -2.37 14.58 11.87
N LEU A 365 -1.19 15.00 12.37
CA LEU A 365 -0.91 15.08 13.80
C LEU A 365 -1.82 16.11 14.49
N LYS A 366 -1.99 17.30 13.89
CA LYS A 366 -2.92 18.33 14.38
C LYS A 366 -4.36 17.80 14.44
N ARG A 367 -4.82 17.15 13.37
CA ARG A 367 -6.18 16.57 13.27
C ARG A 367 -6.38 15.36 14.17
N SER A 368 -5.32 14.69 14.61
CA SER A 368 -5.39 13.58 15.57
C SER A 368 -5.71 14.02 17.02
N GLY A 369 -5.81 15.33 17.25
CA GLY A 369 -6.02 15.93 18.57
C GLY A 369 -4.75 16.06 19.42
N SER A 370 -3.58 15.69 18.90
CA SER A 370 -2.31 15.89 19.60
C SER A 370 -1.98 17.38 19.67
N ASP A 371 -1.51 17.89 20.80
CA ASP A 371 -1.03 19.28 20.93
C ASP A 371 0.44 19.46 20.49
N SER A 372 1.20 18.36 20.34
CA SER A 372 2.63 18.41 20.04
C SER A 372 2.96 19.00 18.67
N TRP A 373 1.98 19.03 17.75
CA TRP A 373 2.14 19.66 16.43
C TRP A 373 2.64 21.11 16.51
N ARG A 374 2.29 21.84 17.59
CA ARG A 374 2.71 23.24 17.79
C ARG A 374 4.23 23.38 17.93
N ASN A 375 4.93 22.32 18.31
CA ASN A 375 6.39 22.31 18.46
C ASN A 375 7.11 22.39 17.11
N TYR A 376 6.43 22.06 16.01
CA TYR A 376 7.03 21.95 14.68
C TYR A 376 6.80 23.18 13.80
N SER A 377 6.68 24.36 14.40
CA SER A 377 6.50 25.64 13.69
C SER A 377 7.59 25.92 12.64
N ALA A 378 8.81 25.41 12.85
CA ALA A 378 9.91 25.51 11.89
C ALA A 378 9.61 24.79 10.55
N VAL A 379 8.88 23.67 10.58
CA VAL A 379 8.46 22.96 9.36
C VAL A 379 7.47 23.82 8.56
N VAL A 380 6.52 24.46 9.25
CA VAL A 380 5.58 25.42 8.65
C VAL A 380 6.32 26.60 8.02
N GLN A 381 7.33 27.16 8.70
CA GLN A 381 8.13 28.25 8.12
C GLN A 381 8.92 27.83 6.89
N ARG A 382 9.51 26.62 6.87
CA ARG A 382 10.17 26.08 5.66
C ARG A 382 9.19 25.94 4.50
N GLY A 383 7.99 25.43 4.77
CA GLY A 383 6.91 25.36 3.78
C GLY A 383 6.53 26.73 3.22
N ARG A 384 6.36 27.74 4.10
CA ARG A 384 6.06 29.13 3.67
C ARG A 384 7.11 29.71 2.72
N VAL A 385 8.39 29.48 3.00
CA VAL A 385 9.50 29.94 2.15
C VAL A 385 9.47 29.23 0.78
N GLY A 386 8.98 27.99 0.73
CA GLY A 386 8.82 27.22 -0.51
C GLY A 386 7.65 27.65 -1.40
N VAL A 387 6.73 28.50 -0.92
CA VAL A 387 5.58 28.95 -1.72
C VAL A 387 6.06 29.88 -2.83
N ALA A 388 5.82 29.49 -4.08
CA ALA A 388 6.16 30.30 -5.24
C ALA A 388 5.40 31.65 -5.22
N GLY A 389 6.07 32.76 -5.55
CA GLY A 389 5.41 34.07 -5.64
C GLY A 389 4.42 34.19 -6.80
N LYS A 390 4.51 33.31 -7.80
CA LYS A 390 3.65 33.21 -8.98
C LYS A 390 3.43 31.75 -9.37
N VAL A 391 2.23 31.43 -9.83
CA VAL A 391 1.86 30.08 -10.30
C VAL A 391 1.65 30.11 -11.81
N THR A 392 2.23 29.16 -12.50
CA THR A 392 2.15 28.92 -13.95
C THR A 392 1.64 27.50 -14.19
N GLN A 393 1.33 27.15 -15.43
CA GLN A 393 0.93 25.77 -15.77
C GLN A 393 1.95 24.72 -15.31
N ALA A 394 3.25 25.02 -15.41
CA ALA A 394 4.33 24.10 -15.10
C ALA A 394 4.40 23.75 -13.60
N ASN A 395 4.31 24.74 -12.72
CA ASN A 395 4.45 24.55 -11.26
C ASN A 395 3.10 24.45 -10.52
N LEU A 396 1.98 24.43 -11.23
CA LEU A 396 0.63 24.37 -10.63
C LEU A 396 0.45 23.16 -9.69
N GLY A 397 0.93 21.98 -10.09
CA GLY A 397 0.76 20.75 -9.29
C GLY A 397 1.49 20.83 -7.95
N GLU A 398 2.79 21.15 -8.00
CA GLU A 398 3.63 21.34 -6.80
C GLU A 398 3.09 22.45 -5.89
N TYR A 399 2.63 23.55 -6.48
CA TYR A 399 2.00 24.63 -5.73
C TYR A 399 0.75 24.15 -4.99
N LEU A 400 -0.14 23.44 -5.67
CA LEU A 400 -1.38 22.94 -5.09
C LEU A 400 -1.12 21.93 -3.96
N GLU A 401 -0.17 21.01 -4.15
CA GLU A 401 0.22 20.07 -3.08
C GLU A 401 0.77 20.76 -1.84
N LEU A 402 1.59 21.79 -2.01
CA LEU A 402 2.16 22.54 -0.89
C LEU A 402 1.11 23.42 -0.20
N ILE A 403 0.33 24.18 -0.96
CA ILE A 403 -0.60 25.17 -0.41
C ILE A 403 -1.82 24.53 0.27
N ASP A 404 -2.32 23.40 -0.25
CA ASP A 404 -3.42 22.63 0.33
C ASP A 404 -3.10 22.17 1.76
N VAL A 405 -1.85 21.72 1.97
CA VAL A 405 -1.39 21.27 3.29
C VAL A 405 -1.08 22.47 4.19
N LEU A 406 -0.44 23.52 3.66
CA LEU A 406 -0.12 24.73 4.43
C LEU A 406 -1.35 25.49 4.92
N ALA A 407 -2.37 25.64 4.08
CA ALA A 407 -3.60 26.35 4.43
C ALA A 407 -4.34 25.71 5.62
N GLN A 408 -4.14 24.41 5.86
CA GLN A 408 -4.72 23.70 7.01
C GLN A 408 -3.94 23.93 8.31
N LEU A 409 -2.67 24.32 8.22
CA LEU A 409 -1.81 24.64 9.37
C LEU A 409 -1.77 26.13 9.68
N ASP A 410 -1.92 26.96 8.64
CA ASP A 410 -1.73 28.40 8.68
C ASP A 410 -2.84 29.14 7.91
N PRO A 411 -3.83 29.71 8.61
CA PRO A 411 -4.93 30.44 7.96
C PRO A 411 -4.47 31.74 7.29
N ASP A 412 -3.31 32.27 7.66
CA ASP A 412 -2.76 33.52 7.14
C ASP A 412 -1.72 33.31 6.01
N VAL A 413 -1.66 32.10 5.45
CA VAL A 413 -0.71 31.78 4.38
C VAL A 413 -0.94 32.69 3.18
N LYS A 414 0.14 33.31 2.68
CA LYS A 414 0.06 34.19 1.52
C LYS A 414 -0.14 33.36 0.25
N LEU A 415 -1.33 33.47 -0.32
CA LEU A 415 -1.67 32.80 -1.58
C LEU A 415 -0.96 33.45 -2.77
N ALA A 416 -0.48 32.63 -3.69
CA ALA A 416 0.13 33.10 -4.92
C ALA A 416 -0.94 33.48 -5.96
N ARG A 417 -0.56 34.27 -6.95
CA ARG A 417 -1.41 34.58 -8.11
C ARG A 417 -1.21 33.53 -9.19
N LEU A 418 -2.30 33.01 -9.76
CA LEU A 418 -2.25 32.17 -10.95
C LEU A 418 -2.13 33.05 -12.19
N GLU A 419 -1.08 32.81 -12.98
CA GLU A 419 -0.89 33.44 -14.29
C GLU A 419 -1.78 32.74 -15.34
N PRO A 420 -2.40 33.50 -16.26
CA PRO A 420 -3.18 32.93 -17.34
C PRO A 420 -2.36 31.97 -18.22
N PHE A 421 -2.96 30.85 -18.61
CA PHE A 421 -2.40 29.93 -19.59
C PHE A 421 -3.50 29.40 -20.52
N GLY A 422 -3.11 28.99 -21.72
CA GLY A 422 -4.03 28.39 -22.69
C GLY A 422 -4.36 26.95 -22.31
N ALA A 423 -5.64 26.63 -22.18
CA ALA A 423 -6.11 25.27 -21.95
C ALA A 423 -6.98 24.81 -23.13
N ASP A 424 -6.45 23.90 -23.93
CA ASP A 424 -7.21 23.22 -24.98
C ASP A 424 -8.04 22.09 -24.35
N PRO A 425 -9.39 22.14 -24.40
CA PRO A 425 -10.24 21.08 -23.85
C PRO A 425 -10.10 19.74 -24.59
N ALA A 426 -9.48 19.70 -25.77
CA ALA A 426 -9.17 18.46 -26.49
C ALA A 426 -7.82 17.84 -26.08
N ALA A 427 -6.97 18.59 -25.37
CA ALA A 427 -5.66 18.12 -24.93
C ALA A 427 -5.70 17.73 -23.45
N GLU A 428 -5.32 16.48 -23.15
CA GLU A 428 -5.50 15.89 -21.82
C GLU A 428 -4.75 16.64 -20.70
N GLU A 429 -3.47 16.96 -20.89
CA GLU A 429 -2.67 17.63 -19.87
C GLU A 429 -3.12 19.08 -19.62
N PRO A 430 -3.33 19.95 -20.64
CA PRO A 430 -3.91 21.28 -20.43
C PRO A 430 -5.31 21.25 -19.80
N LEU A 431 -6.18 20.31 -20.21
CA LEU A 431 -7.49 20.11 -19.60
C LEU A 431 -7.36 19.77 -18.11
N SER A 432 -6.53 18.78 -17.78
CA SER A 432 -6.25 18.37 -16.42
C SER A 432 -5.78 19.53 -15.54
N LYS A 433 -4.85 20.35 -16.02
CA LYS A 433 -4.32 21.52 -15.29
C LYS A 433 -5.40 22.59 -15.09
N ALA A 434 -6.22 22.86 -16.09
CA ALA A 434 -7.32 23.81 -15.96
C ALA A 434 -8.39 23.34 -14.96
N LEU A 435 -8.76 22.07 -14.98
CA LEU A 435 -9.70 21.49 -14.01
C LEU A 435 -9.13 21.58 -12.58
N LEU A 436 -7.85 21.24 -12.38
CA LEU A 436 -7.18 21.40 -11.09
C LEU A 436 -7.22 22.85 -10.58
N ALA A 437 -6.96 23.83 -11.45
CA ALA A 437 -7.02 25.25 -11.11
C ALA A 437 -8.45 25.69 -10.74
N LEU A 438 -9.47 25.20 -11.44
CA LEU A 438 -10.87 25.48 -11.14
C LEU A 438 -11.27 24.88 -9.79
N THR A 439 -11.04 23.58 -9.58
CA THR A 439 -11.35 22.88 -8.32
C THR A 439 -10.70 23.57 -7.11
N ASN A 440 -9.50 24.11 -7.30
CA ASN A 440 -8.71 24.72 -6.23
C ASN A 440 -8.68 26.25 -6.27
N SER A 441 -9.68 26.90 -6.89
CA SER A 441 -9.68 28.36 -7.11
C SER A 441 -9.46 29.21 -5.84
N MET A 442 -9.87 28.69 -4.68
CA MET A 442 -9.69 29.34 -3.36
C MET A 442 -8.23 29.41 -2.89
N TYR A 443 -7.34 28.59 -3.44
CA TYR A 443 -5.91 28.61 -3.13
C TYR A 443 -5.12 29.64 -3.94
N PHE A 444 -5.79 30.57 -4.63
CA PHE A 444 -5.13 31.66 -5.35
C PHE A 444 -5.59 33.03 -4.84
N SER A 445 -4.65 33.98 -4.80
CA SER A 445 -4.95 35.38 -4.44
C SER A 445 -5.90 36.06 -5.42
N ASN A 446 -5.95 35.59 -6.68
CA ASN A 446 -6.87 36.05 -7.73
C ASN A 446 -8.03 35.06 -7.98
N SER A 447 -8.56 34.43 -6.92
CA SER A 447 -9.63 33.42 -7.00
C SER A 447 -10.81 33.79 -7.91
N ALA A 448 -11.28 35.04 -7.84
CA ALA A 448 -12.36 35.55 -8.69
C ALA A 448 -12.00 35.52 -10.19
N GLU A 449 -10.76 35.85 -10.54
CA GLU A 449 -10.29 35.78 -11.93
C GLU A 449 -10.15 34.33 -12.40
N VAL A 450 -9.62 33.44 -11.55
CA VAL A 450 -9.43 32.01 -11.85
C VAL A 450 -10.75 31.34 -12.25
N ARG A 451 -11.85 31.66 -11.55
CA ARG A 451 -13.20 31.16 -11.88
C ARG A 451 -13.68 31.54 -13.28
N SER A 452 -13.08 32.54 -13.91
CA SER A 452 -13.39 32.97 -15.29
C SER A 452 -12.28 32.70 -16.31
N MET A 453 -11.14 32.13 -15.87
CA MET A 453 -9.90 32.08 -16.66
C MET A 453 -9.93 31.04 -17.79
N PHE A 454 -10.75 29.99 -17.66
CA PHE A 454 -10.80 28.86 -18.62
C PHE A 454 -12.19 28.67 -19.25
N PRO A 455 -12.72 29.66 -20.01
CA PRO A 455 -14.07 29.60 -20.54
C PRO A 455 -14.32 28.39 -21.46
N ALA A 456 -13.34 28.01 -22.29
CA ALA A 456 -13.45 26.87 -23.19
C ALA A 456 -13.55 25.52 -22.44
N VAL A 457 -12.79 25.36 -21.35
CA VAL A 457 -12.84 24.18 -20.49
C VAL A 457 -14.18 24.11 -19.74
N GLN A 458 -14.65 25.25 -19.21
CA GLN A 458 -15.93 25.32 -18.52
C GLN A 458 -17.10 24.94 -19.43
N ALA A 459 -17.10 25.42 -20.69
CA ALA A 459 -18.11 25.06 -21.68
C ALA A 459 -18.13 23.56 -22.02
N LYS A 460 -17.02 22.83 -21.80
CA LYS A 460 -16.90 21.39 -22.04
C LYS A 460 -17.37 20.53 -20.85
N LEU A 461 -17.50 21.10 -19.65
CA LEU A 461 -17.87 20.36 -18.44
C LEU A 461 -19.16 19.53 -18.57
N PRO A 462 -20.27 20.03 -19.16
CA PRO A 462 -21.48 19.23 -19.32
C PRO A 462 -21.24 17.94 -20.11
N GLU A 463 -20.36 17.96 -21.13
CA GLU A 463 -20.02 16.77 -21.90
C GLU A 463 -19.12 15.81 -21.10
N LEU A 464 -18.17 16.34 -20.33
CA LEU A 464 -17.28 15.53 -19.48
C LEU A 464 -18.02 14.84 -18.32
N ILE A 465 -19.18 15.36 -17.92
CA ILE A 465 -19.99 14.83 -16.83
C ILE A 465 -21.11 13.92 -17.37
N ARG A 466 -21.76 14.30 -18.48
CA ARG A 466 -22.92 13.57 -19.04
C ARG A 466 -22.56 12.58 -20.16
N GLY A 467 -21.34 12.62 -20.67
CA GLY A 467 -20.94 11.90 -21.89
C GLY A 467 -20.85 10.38 -21.71
N PRO A 468 -21.15 9.59 -22.76
CA PRO A 468 -20.85 8.15 -22.76
C PRO A 468 -19.32 7.96 -22.72
N GLY A 469 -18.82 7.24 -21.71
CA GLY A 469 -17.37 7.09 -21.47
C GLY A 469 -16.76 8.13 -20.51
N SER A 470 -17.59 8.80 -19.71
CA SER A 470 -17.13 9.66 -18.60
C SER A 470 -16.57 8.79 -17.46
N ASN A 471 -15.37 8.27 -17.63
CA ASN A 471 -14.66 7.49 -16.61
C ASN A 471 -13.23 8.02 -16.41
N GLY A 472 -12.65 7.74 -15.24
CA GLY A 472 -11.27 8.11 -14.91
C GLY A 472 -11.08 9.49 -14.26
N LEU A 473 -9.81 9.89 -14.11
CA LEU A 473 -9.40 10.99 -13.24
C LEU A 473 -9.99 12.37 -13.63
N ASN A 474 -10.16 12.62 -14.93
CA ASN A 474 -10.69 13.90 -15.41
C ASN A 474 -12.22 14.01 -15.20
N TYR A 475 -12.95 12.89 -15.12
CA TYR A 475 -14.35 12.88 -14.72
C TYR A 475 -14.51 13.39 -13.28
N PHE A 476 -13.75 12.84 -12.34
CA PHE A 476 -13.80 13.28 -10.93
C PHE A 476 -13.32 14.72 -10.73
N ARG A 477 -12.33 15.16 -11.52
CA ARG A 477 -11.91 16.57 -11.55
C ARG A 477 -12.99 17.48 -12.13
N ALA A 478 -13.70 17.05 -13.16
CA ALA A 478 -14.83 17.79 -13.71
C ALA A 478 -15.95 17.93 -12.68
N LEU A 479 -16.29 16.85 -11.95
CA LEU A 479 -17.27 16.87 -10.86
C LEU A 479 -16.90 17.86 -9.75
N THR A 480 -15.66 17.84 -9.28
CA THR A 480 -15.20 18.79 -8.25
C THR A 480 -15.17 20.23 -8.75
N ALA A 481 -14.84 20.46 -10.03
CA ALA A 481 -14.81 21.78 -10.64
C ALA A 481 -16.20 22.40 -10.86
N MET A 482 -17.29 21.63 -10.83
CA MET A 482 -18.67 22.13 -11.01
C MET A 482 -19.00 23.28 -10.04
N THR A 483 -18.47 23.21 -8.82
CA THR A 483 -18.75 24.19 -7.75
C THR A 483 -18.11 25.56 -8.00
N SER A 484 -17.11 25.64 -8.87
CA SER A 484 -16.35 26.87 -9.13
C SER A 484 -16.40 27.33 -10.59
N ALA A 485 -16.98 26.53 -11.49
CA ALA A 485 -17.10 26.79 -12.92
C ALA A 485 -18.37 27.58 -13.27
N SER A 486 -18.36 28.90 -13.03
CA SER A 486 -19.53 29.78 -13.22
C SER A 486 -19.97 29.96 -14.68
N LEU A 487 -19.12 29.63 -15.66
CA LEU A 487 -19.40 29.72 -17.09
C LEU A 487 -19.79 28.38 -17.73
N SER A 488 -19.97 27.33 -16.92
CA SER A 488 -20.24 25.97 -17.40
C SER A 488 -21.65 25.76 -17.94
N GLY A 489 -22.62 26.58 -17.49
CA GLY A 489 -24.03 26.37 -17.79
C GLY A 489 -24.68 25.19 -17.05
N LEU A 490 -24.01 24.62 -16.05
CA LEU A 490 -24.54 23.55 -15.20
C LEU A 490 -25.57 24.11 -14.20
N GLY A 491 -26.69 23.39 -14.01
CA GLY A 491 -27.80 23.76 -13.11
C GLY A 491 -28.05 22.74 -12.00
N SER A 492 -29.10 22.94 -11.19
CA SER A 492 -29.49 22.03 -10.10
C SER A 492 -29.63 20.58 -10.55
N ASP A 493 -30.27 20.37 -11.69
CA ASP A 493 -30.56 19.05 -12.24
C ASP A 493 -29.27 18.28 -12.59
N ASP A 494 -28.18 19.01 -12.89
CA ASP A 494 -26.86 18.43 -13.13
C ASP A 494 -26.19 17.97 -11.84
N PHE A 495 -26.38 18.70 -10.75
CA PHE A 495 -25.88 18.30 -9.43
C PHE A 495 -26.61 17.05 -8.94
N ASP A 496 -27.93 16.99 -9.12
CA ASP A 496 -28.72 15.82 -8.74
C ASP A 496 -28.31 14.60 -9.57
N ALA A 497 -28.16 14.75 -10.89
CA ALA A 497 -27.69 13.67 -11.75
C ALA A 497 -26.27 13.20 -11.39
N ALA A 498 -25.35 14.13 -11.12
CA ALA A 498 -24.00 13.80 -10.67
C ALA A 498 -23.98 13.08 -9.31
N ALA A 499 -24.85 13.48 -8.38
CA ALA A 499 -24.99 12.81 -7.09
C ALA A 499 -25.53 11.38 -7.26
N GLU A 500 -26.51 11.15 -8.14
CA GLU A 500 -26.98 9.79 -8.46
C GLU A 500 -25.88 8.92 -9.08
N GLU A 501 -25.07 9.46 -10.00
CA GLU A 501 -23.94 8.72 -10.58
C GLU A 501 -22.85 8.42 -9.53
N LEU A 502 -22.55 9.38 -8.64
CA LEU A 502 -21.63 9.15 -7.52
C LEU A 502 -22.12 8.05 -6.59
N ARG A 503 -23.42 7.98 -6.27
CA ARG A 503 -23.96 6.88 -5.47
C ARG A 503 -23.72 5.51 -6.11
N LYS A 504 -23.73 5.41 -7.44
CA LYS A 504 -23.41 4.17 -8.14
C LYS A 504 -21.93 3.78 -8.03
N LEU A 505 -21.05 4.74 -7.76
CA LEU A 505 -19.61 4.51 -7.56
C LEU A 505 -19.24 4.25 -6.09
N LYS A 506 -20.21 4.31 -5.18
CA LYS A 506 -20.00 4.08 -3.75
C LYS A 506 -19.97 2.58 -3.45
N GLY A 507 -18.99 2.19 -2.65
CA GLY A 507 -18.82 0.85 -2.13
C GLY A 507 -18.07 -0.09 -3.08
N CYS A 508 -16.90 -0.55 -2.64
CA CYS A 508 -16.29 -1.79 -3.09
C CYS A 508 -16.54 -2.89 -2.04
N LYS A 509 -16.21 -4.14 -2.39
CA LYS A 509 -16.49 -5.34 -1.59
C LYS A 509 -16.10 -5.22 -0.10
N GLU A 510 -15.01 -4.52 0.21
CA GLU A 510 -14.44 -4.46 1.56
C GLU A 510 -14.69 -3.12 2.28
N PHE A 511 -14.94 -2.05 1.52
CA PHE A 511 -15.10 -0.68 2.01
C PHE A 511 -16.37 -0.04 1.41
N PRO A 512 -17.56 -0.34 1.95
CA PRO A 512 -18.85 0.13 1.42
C PRO A 512 -19.02 1.66 1.45
N SER A 513 -18.27 2.37 2.27
CA SER A 513 -18.37 3.84 2.40
C SER A 513 -17.43 4.62 1.48
N LEU A 514 -16.45 3.95 0.86
CA LEU A 514 -15.46 4.57 -0.02
C LEU A 514 -15.88 4.49 -1.50
N TYR A 515 -15.29 5.37 -2.32
CA TYR A 515 -15.57 5.47 -3.74
C TYR A 515 -14.67 4.56 -4.59
N ARG A 516 -15.25 3.90 -5.59
CA ARG A 516 -14.53 3.11 -6.60
C ARG A 516 -13.88 3.98 -7.66
N LEU A 517 -12.75 3.53 -8.20
CA LEU A 517 -12.07 4.17 -9.34
C LEU A 517 -12.90 4.12 -10.63
N GLU A 518 -13.62 3.01 -10.83
CA GLU A 518 -14.43 2.76 -12.01
C GLU A 518 -15.86 2.31 -11.65
N PRO A 519 -16.81 2.40 -12.60
CA PRO A 519 -18.19 1.95 -12.40
C PRO A 519 -18.35 0.44 -12.17
N ASP A 520 -17.35 -0.37 -12.53
CA ASP A 520 -17.34 -1.81 -12.31
C ASP A 520 -17.52 -2.12 -10.81
N PRO A 521 -18.51 -2.94 -10.41
CA PRO A 521 -18.67 -3.42 -9.03
C PRO A 521 -17.43 -4.08 -8.43
N ASP A 522 -16.57 -4.68 -9.28
CA ASP A 522 -15.32 -5.32 -8.86
C ASP A 522 -14.13 -4.34 -8.83
N SER A 523 -14.33 -3.06 -9.20
CA SER A 523 -13.30 -2.02 -9.12
C SER A 523 -12.86 -1.76 -7.67
N GLN A 524 -11.56 -1.52 -7.50
CA GLN A 524 -10.98 -1.10 -6.23
C GLN A 524 -11.53 0.25 -5.76
N CYS A 525 -11.62 0.42 -4.44
CA CYS A 525 -11.87 1.71 -3.82
C CYS A 525 -10.63 2.60 -3.87
N SER A 526 -10.83 3.92 -3.87
CA SER A 526 -9.78 4.91 -3.75
C SER A 526 -10.02 5.88 -2.60
N LEU A 527 -9.06 5.95 -1.67
CA LEU A 527 -9.07 6.92 -0.59
C LEU A 527 -8.80 8.33 -1.12
N SER A 528 -7.96 8.47 -2.15
CA SER A 528 -7.69 9.75 -2.82
C SER A 528 -8.97 10.33 -3.41
N LEU A 529 -9.72 9.48 -4.11
CA LEU A 529 -11.00 9.85 -4.70
C LEU A 529 -12.01 10.20 -3.61
N SER A 530 -12.14 9.35 -2.59
CA SER A 530 -13.08 9.56 -1.49
C SER A 530 -12.83 10.89 -0.77
N ALA A 531 -11.56 11.21 -0.49
CA ALA A 531 -11.18 12.49 0.12
C ALA A 531 -11.48 13.69 -0.79
N ALA A 532 -11.34 13.55 -2.11
CA ALA A 532 -11.67 14.61 -3.07
C ALA A 532 -13.19 14.84 -3.19
N MET A 533 -13.99 13.77 -3.11
CA MET A 533 -15.44 13.84 -3.28
C MET A 533 -16.17 14.54 -2.13
N ILE A 534 -15.55 14.75 -0.96
CA ILE A 534 -16.12 15.54 0.14
C ILE A 534 -16.53 16.95 -0.33
N ALA A 535 -15.77 17.53 -1.26
CA ALA A 535 -16.05 18.87 -1.77
C ALA A 535 -17.23 18.90 -2.77
N VAL A 536 -17.76 17.75 -3.17
CA VAL A 536 -18.87 17.65 -4.12
C VAL A 536 -20.20 17.60 -3.35
N PRO A 537 -21.11 18.58 -3.55
CA PRO A 537 -22.43 18.56 -2.92
C PRO A 537 -23.17 17.25 -3.19
N GLY A 538 -23.73 16.63 -2.15
CA GLY A 538 -24.50 15.39 -2.28
C GLY A 538 -23.66 14.10 -2.37
N ALA A 539 -22.32 14.18 -2.43
CA ALA A 539 -21.46 12.99 -2.46
C ALA A 539 -21.41 12.25 -1.12
N TYR A 540 -21.53 12.96 0.00
CA TYR A 540 -21.66 12.35 1.32
C TYR A 540 -22.80 13.00 2.09
N ASN A 541 -23.57 12.19 2.81
CA ASN A 541 -24.51 12.67 3.82
C ASN A 541 -23.80 12.70 5.18
N LEU A 542 -23.09 13.79 5.44
CA LEU A 542 -22.34 14.00 6.68
C LEU A 542 -23.21 14.45 7.87
N GLY A 543 -24.53 14.55 7.66
CA GLY A 543 -25.51 15.05 8.63
C GLY A 543 -25.63 16.59 8.67
N ASP A 544 -26.66 17.08 9.36
CA ASP A 544 -26.86 18.51 9.60
C ASP A 544 -25.80 19.00 10.61
N ASN A 545 -24.84 19.81 10.14
CA ASN A 545 -23.72 20.48 10.87
C ASN A 545 -22.33 19.83 10.74
N LYS A 546 -21.72 19.90 9.55
CA LYS A 546 -20.24 19.91 9.41
C LYS A 546 -19.79 21.12 8.60
#